data_AF-F3ADK3-F1
#
_entry.id   AF-F3ADK3-F1
#
_cell.length_a   1.000
_cell.length_b   1.000
_cell.length_c   1.000
_cell.angle_alpha   90.00
_cell.angle_beta   90.00
_cell.angle_gamma   90.00
#
_symmetry.space_group_name_H-M   'P 1'
#
loop_
_entity.id
_entity.type
_entity.pdbx_description
1 polymer ?
#
loop_
_entity_poly.entity_id
_entity_poly.type
_entity_poly.pdbx_seq_one_letter_code
_entity_poly.pdbx_strand_id
1 'polypeptide(L)'
;MKQTALVIMAAGIGSRFGKGIKQLAKVGPSGEIIMDYSIHDALDAGFNKVVFIIRKDIEEEFKQVIGNRIEKITQVEYVYQDIQDLPEGFTCPKERTKPWGTGHAVLAAKKVINEPFVVINADDYYGKEAFVKIHEYLVEDREKTDKMDICMAGFILENTLSDNGGVTRGICALDEQKNLIGITETYNIQKTENGPAAVEEETGEKTALDEKTLVSMNMWGLTPEFLEVLESGFRKFLSETKPEELKKEYLLPTVVDNMIKEGTAQVAVLKTHDTWFGVTYQEDKEKVMESFKELVRKGIYKEQLFS
;
A
#
# COMPACT_ATOMS: atom_id res chain seq x y z
N MET A 1 -21.05 -14.81 3.33
CA MET A 1 -20.04 -13.81 2.93
C MET A 1 -18.69 -14.36 3.34
N LYS A 2 -17.72 -14.44 2.42
CA LYS A 2 -16.35 -14.91 2.74
C LYS A 2 -15.69 -13.87 3.64
N GLN A 3 -14.93 -14.29 4.66
CA GLN A 3 -14.14 -13.33 5.44
C GLN A 3 -13.00 -12.81 4.57
N THR A 4 -12.80 -11.50 4.60
CA THR A 4 -11.71 -10.81 3.90
C THR A 4 -11.27 -9.60 4.72
N ALA A 5 -9.96 -9.38 4.79
CA ALA A 5 -9.39 -8.32 5.61
C ALA A 5 -8.77 -7.19 4.77
N LEU A 6 -8.94 -5.95 5.25
CA LEU A 6 -8.16 -4.78 4.83
C LEU A 6 -7.00 -4.59 5.80
N VAL A 7 -5.77 -4.64 5.31
CA VAL A 7 -4.54 -4.44 6.09
C VAL A 7 -3.94 -3.09 5.71
N ILE A 8 -3.83 -2.20 6.69
CA ILE A 8 -3.35 -0.82 6.48
C ILE A 8 -1.99 -0.66 7.13
N MET A 9 -0.97 -0.37 6.32
CA MET A 9 0.39 -0.11 6.79
C MET A 9 0.51 1.35 7.26
N ALA A 10 0.31 1.56 8.55
CA ALA A 10 0.34 2.85 9.23
C ALA A 10 1.53 2.99 10.22
N ALA A 11 2.59 2.19 10.04
CA ALA A 11 3.78 2.22 10.90
C ALA A 11 4.86 3.22 10.42
N GLY A 12 4.63 3.92 9.29
CA GLY A 12 5.59 4.82 8.66
C GLY A 12 6.03 6.00 9.53
N ILE A 13 7.30 6.36 9.46
CA ILE A 13 7.86 7.55 10.14
C ILE A 13 7.71 8.73 9.19
N GLY A 14 6.79 9.65 9.49
CA GLY A 14 6.61 10.90 8.74
C GLY A 14 7.74 11.90 8.98
N SER A 15 8.97 11.59 8.61
CA SER A 15 10.15 12.44 8.86
C SER A 15 10.08 13.81 8.20
N ARG A 16 9.25 13.95 7.15
CA ARG A 16 9.02 15.19 6.39
C ARG A 16 7.82 16.01 6.89
N PHE A 17 7.09 15.55 7.91
CA PHE A 17 5.79 16.12 8.32
C PHE A 17 5.80 16.69 9.75
N GLY A 18 6.81 17.48 10.10
CA GLY A 18 6.88 18.17 11.41
C GLY A 18 6.72 17.24 12.62
N LYS A 19 6.10 17.75 13.70
CA LYS A 19 5.81 16.99 14.94
C LYS A 19 4.54 16.10 14.86
N GLY A 20 3.84 16.07 13.72
CA GLY A 20 2.56 15.37 13.57
C GLY A 20 2.67 14.07 12.79
N ILE A 21 1.69 13.17 12.97
CA ILE A 21 1.62 11.92 12.21
C ILE A 21 0.94 12.18 10.87
N LYS A 22 1.70 12.12 9.78
CA LYS A 22 1.27 12.38 8.39
C LYS A 22 -0.07 11.70 8.02
N GLN A 23 -0.20 10.41 8.31
CA GLN A 23 -1.39 9.61 7.97
C GLN A 23 -2.65 9.97 8.78
N LEU A 24 -2.51 10.77 9.86
CA LEU A 24 -3.63 11.28 10.67
C LEU A 24 -4.04 12.71 10.27
N ALA A 25 -3.47 13.25 9.19
CA ALA A 25 -3.84 14.55 8.68
C ALA A 25 -5.29 14.54 8.17
N LYS A 26 -6.12 15.41 8.75
CA LYS A 26 -7.50 15.63 8.30
C LYS A 26 -7.51 16.26 6.90
N VAL A 27 -8.24 15.63 5.99
CA VAL A 27 -8.35 15.97 4.57
C VAL A 27 -9.80 16.08 4.10
N GLY A 28 -10.74 15.39 4.75
CA GLY A 28 -12.16 15.43 4.41
C GLY A 28 -12.88 16.65 4.96
N PRO A 29 -14.07 16.98 4.39
CA PRO A 29 -14.85 18.15 4.78
C PRO A 29 -15.35 18.09 6.23
N SER A 30 -15.58 16.89 6.79
CA SER A 30 -16.00 16.72 8.19
C SER A 30 -14.86 16.24 9.09
N GLY A 31 -13.61 16.41 8.64
CA GLY A 31 -12.41 16.07 9.39
C GLY A 31 -11.96 14.61 9.23
N GLU A 32 -12.44 13.91 8.21
CA GLU A 32 -11.95 12.60 7.80
C GLU A 32 -10.47 12.63 7.43
N ILE A 33 -9.78 11.52 7.66
CA ILE A 33 -8.42 11.27 7.18
C ILE A 33 -8.47 10.34 5.96
N ILE A 34 -7.36 10.21 5.21
CA ILE A 34 -7.33 9.36 4.00
C ILE A 34 -7.78 7.92 4.30
N MET A 35 -7.32 7.34 5.42
CA MET A 35 -7.69 5.98 5.83
C MET A 35 -9.20 5.80 6.00
N ASP A 36 -9.96 6.84 6.35
CA ASP A 36 -11.41 6.73 6.48
C ASP A 36 -12.06 6.37 5.14
N TYR A 37 -11.61 6.99 4.04
CA TYR A 37 -12.09 6.70 2.70
C TYR A 37 -11.71 5.29 2.25
N SER A 38 -10.47 4.87 2.51
CA SER A 38 -10.03 3.51 2.20
C SER A 38 -10.84 2.45 2.95
N ILE A 39 -11.16 2.69 4.23
CA ILE A 39 -12.00 1.78 5.02
C ILE A 39 -13.43 1.80 4.51
N HIS A 40 -14.01 2.97 4.24
CA HIS A 40 -15.35 3.09 3.68
C HIS A 40 -15.47 2.29 2.38
N ASP A 41 -14.55 2.50 1.43
CA ASP A 41 -14.59 1.82 0.13
C ASP A 41 -14.35 0.31 0.24
N ALA A 42 -13.50 -0.12 1.17
CA ALA A 42 -13.29 -1.54 1.43
C ALA A 42 -14.54 -2.20 2.05
N LEU A 43 -15.19 -1.56 3.03
CA LEU A 43 -16.43 -2.06 3.62
C LEU A 43 -17.55 -2.13 2.58
N ASP A 44 -17.68 -1.09 1.73
CA ASP A 44 -18.61 -1.06 0.60
C ASP A 44 -18.34 -2.18 -0.42
N ALA A 45 -17.07 -2.49 -0.67
CA ALA A 45 -16.66 -3.58 -1.56
C ALA A 45 -16.96 -4.98 -0.97
N GLY A 46 -17.05 -5.10 0.36
CA GLY A 46 -17.40 -6.33 1.07
C GLY A 46 -16.35 -6.85 2.06
N PHE A 47 -15.22 -6.15 2.22
CA PHE A 47 -14.26 -6.44 3.29
C PHE A 47 -14.96 -6.29 4.66
N ASN A 48 -14.63 -7.16 5.60
CA ASN A 48 -15.35 -7.26 6.87
C ASN A 48 -14.45 -7.29 8.11
N LYS A 49 -13.16 -7.02 7.91
CA LYS A 49 -12.18 -6.87 8.97
C LYS A 49 -11.11 -5.87 8.57
N VAL A 50 -10.67 -5.05 9.52
CA VAL A 50 -9.58 -4.08 9.33
C VAL A 50 -8.44 -4.44 10.27
N VAL A 51 -7.22 -4.50 9.75
CA VAL A 51 -6.01 -4.73 10.53
C VAL A 51 -5.10 -3.52 10.36
N PHE A 52 -4.86 -2.79 11.45
CA PHE A 52 -3.92 -1.68 11.45
C PHE A 52 -2.54 -2.15 11.87
N ILE A 53 -1.54 -1.97 11.00
CA ILE A 53 -0.13 -2.13 11.36
C ILE A 53 0.39 -0.76 11.78
N ILE A 54 0.62 -0.56 13.07
CA ILE A 54 1.07 0.73 13.64
C ILE A 54 2.39 0.56 14.40
N ARG A 55 2.90 1.65 14.95
CA ARG A 55 3.92 1.60 16.00
C ARG A 55 3.28 1.76 17.37
N LYS A 56 3.92 1.22 18.40
CA LYS A 56 3.40 1.25 19.76
C LYS A 56 3.32 2.66 20.35
N ASP A 57 4.24 3.54 19.96
CA ASP A 57 4.33 4.93 20.44
C ASP A 57 3.16 5.82 19.96
N ILE A 58 2.51 5.46 18.85
CA ILE A 58 1.40 6.23 18.26
C ILE A 58 0.01 5.66 18.57
N GLU A 59 -0.08 4.55 19.30
CA GLU A 59 -1.33 3.81 19.48
C GLU A 59 -2.46 4.64 20.08
N GLU A 60 -2.18 5.40 21.14
CA GLU A 60 -3.19 6.21 21.83
C GLU A 60 -3.78 7.28 20.90
N GLU A 61 -2.92 8.03 20.21
CA GLU A 61 -3.36 9.05 19.25
C GLU A 61 -4.11 8.41 18.07
N PHE A 62 -3.64 7.26 17.57
CA PHE A 62 -4.27 6.53 16.49
C PHE A 62 -5.69 6.06 16.85
N LYS A 63 -5.85 5.47 18.04
CA LYS A 63 -7.16 5.03 18.54
C LYS A 63 -8.12 6.20 18.73
N GLN A 64 -7.62 7.34 19.22
CA GLN A 64 -8.45 8.54 19.38
C GLN A 64 -8.92 9.13 18.05
N VAL A 65 -8.05 9.15 17.03
CA VAL A 65 -8.36 9.78 15.73
C VAL A 65 -9.25 8.89 14.85
N ILE A 66 -8.96 7.59 14.77
CA ILE A 66 -9.67 6.68 13.86
C ILE A 66 -10.14 5.38 14.53
N GLY A 67 -9.28 4.74 15.34
CA GLY A 67 -9.52 3.38 15.84
C GLY A 67 -10.85 3.20 16.56
N ASN A 68 -11.13 4.03 17.58
CA ASN A 68 -12.34 3.98 18.40
C ASN A 68 -13.63 4.18 17.58
N ARG A 69 -13.56 4.86 16.43
CA ARG A 69 -14.71 5.04 15.54
C ARG A 69 -14.92 3.80 14.68
N ILE A 70 -13.86 3.27 14.07
CA ILE A 70 -13.94 2.12 13.14
C ILE A 70 -14.30 0.83 13.89
N GLU A 71 -13.84 0.65 15.13
CA GLU A 71 -14.21 -0.48 16.00
C GLU A 71 -15.72 -0.61 16.25
N LYS A 72 -16.49 0.49 16.11
CA LYS A 72 -17.95 0.47 16.24
C LYS A 72 -18.66 0.05 14.96
N ILE A 73 -17.93 0.00 13.83
CA ILE A 73 -18.46 -0.23 12.49
C ILE A 73 -18.11 -1.66 12.03
N THR A 74 -16.89 -2.11 12.29
CA THR A 74 -16.36 -3.40 11.80
C THR A 74 -15.36 -4.02 12.78
N GLN A 75 -14.98 -5.27 12.56
CA GLN A 75 -13.91 -5.91 13.33
C GLN A 75 -12.58 -5.21 13.06
N VAL A 76 -11.89 -4.80 14.14
CA VAL A 76 -10.57 -4.16 14.06
C VAL A 76 -9.56 -4.93 14.88
N GLU A 77 -8.38 -5.17 14.31
CA GLU A 77 -7.21 -5.69 15.00
C GLU A 77 -6.04 -4.71 14.88
N TYR A 78 -5.19 -4.64 15.90
CA TYR A 78 -3.97 -3.85 15.88
C TYR A 78 -2.77 -4.77 15.98
N VAL A 79 -1.81 -4.56 15.10
CA VAL A 79 -0.50 -5.21 15.15
C VAL A 79 0.59 -4.15 15.10
N TYR A 80 1.75 -4.49 15.64
CA TYR A 80 2.82 -3.52 15.82
C TYR A 80 4.03 -3.91 14.99
N GLN A 81 4.52 -2.98 14.17
CA GLN A 81 5.82 -3.14 13.52
C GLN A 81 6.92 -2.72 14.50
N ASP A 82 7.49 -3.71 15.20
CA ASP A 82 8.63 -3.51 16.10
C ASP A 82 9.93 -4.01 15.45
N ILE A 83 10.96 -3.16 15.40
CA ILE A 83 12.28 -3.53 14.86
C ILE A 83 12.96 -4.65 15.66
N GLN A 84 12.49 -4.90 16.89
CA GLN A 84 12.95 -5.98 17.76
C GLN A 84 12.19 -7.29 17.55
N ASP A 85 11.04 -7.27 16.86
CA ASP A 85 10.26 -8.49 16.56
C ASP A 85 10.92 -9.24 15.41
N LEU A 86 11.93 -10.03 15.77
CA LEU A 86 12.76 -10.81 14.87
C LEU A 86 12.59 -12.32 15.13
N PRO A 87 12.75 -13.16 14.10
CA PRO A 87 12.73 -14.61 14.28
C PRO A 87 13.84 -15.09 15.22
N GLU A 88 13.59 -16.21 15.89
CA GLU A 88 14.57 -16.86 16.77
C GLU A 88 15.92 -17.05 16.05
N GLY A 89 17.01 -16.70 16.74
CA GLY A 89 18.39 -16.72 16.22
C GLY A 89 18.89 -15.38 15.69
N PHE A 90 18.03 -14.36 15.58
CA PHE A 90 18.41 -13.02 15.13
C PHE A 90 18.30 -11.97 16.24
N THR A 91 19.19 -10.98 16.21
CA THR A 91 19.20 -9.84 17.13
C THR A 91 19.29 -8.56 16.32
N CYS A 92 18.48 -7.56 16.67
CA CYS A 92 18.49 -6.28 15.98
C CYS A 92 19.82 -5.54 16.26
N PRO A 93 20.52 -5.01 15.25
CA PRO A 93 21.69 -4.17 15.46
C PRO A 93 21.35 -2.96 16.35
N LYS A 94 22.18 -2.67 17.36
CA LYS A 94 21.93 -1.59 18.34
C LYS A 94 21.71 -0.22 17.72
N GLU A 95 22.37 0.04 16.58
CA GLU A 95 22.33 1.33 15.88
C GLU A 95 21.15 1.45 14.91
N ARG A 96 20.41 0.35 14.68
CA ARG A 96 19.29 0.36 13.74
C ARG A 96 18.11 1.10 14.35
N THR A 97 17.70 2.16 13.68
CA THR A 97 16.48 2.92 13.98
C THR A 97 15.46 2.85 12.86
N LYS A 98 15.88 2.47 11.65
CA LYS A 98 15.01 2.36 10.48
C LYS A 98 14.19 1.06 10.55
N PRO A 99 12.86 1.11 10.32
CA PRO A 99 12.03 -0.08 10.19
C PRO A 99 12.59 -1.10 9.18
N TRP A 100 12.21 -2.37 9.33
CA TRP A 100 12.70 -3.43 8.45
C TRP A 100 12.04 -3.43 7.06
N GLY A 101 11.00 -2.62 6.82
CA GLY A 101 10.35 -2.47 5.51
C GLY A 101 8.92 -3.00 5.47
N THR A 102 8.27 -2.87 4.32
CA THR A 102 6.85 -3.22 4.14
C THR A 102 6.59 -4.73 4.24
N GLY A 103 7.53 -5.58 3.81
CA GLY A 103 7.41 -7.03 3.99
C GLY A 103 7.38 -7.43 5.46
N HIS A 104 8.20 -6.79 6.30
CA HIS A 104 8.19 -7.01 7.76
C HIS A 104 6.92 -6.43 8.41
N ALA A 105 6.44 -5.28 7.93
CA ALA A 105 5.18 -4.70 8.39
C ALA A 105 4.00 -5.67 8.19
N VAL A 106 3.86 -6.24 6.98
CA VAL A 106 2.80 -7.23 6.68
C VAL A 106 2.99 -8.51 7.47
N LEU A 107 4.24 -8.97 7.66
CA LEU A 107 4.53 -10.15 8.48
C LEU A 107 4.06 -10.00 9.93
N ALA A 108 4.08 -8.79 10.50
CA ALA A 108 3.55 -8.53 11.85
C ALA A 108 2.06 -8.87 11.98
N ALA A 109 1.30 -8.87 10.87
CA ALA A 109 -0.11 -9.24 10.83
C ALA A 109 -0.36 -10.76 10.81
N LYS A 110 0.70 -11.60 10.71
CA LYS A 110 0.57 -13.06 10.59
C LYS A 110 -0.29 -13.71 11.68
N LYS A 111 -0.23 -13.20 12.91
CA LYS A 111 -0.96 -13.78 14.06
C LYS A 111 -2.46 -13.48 14.02
N VAL A 112 -2.89 -12.46 13.27
CA VAL A 112 -4.29 -12.01 13.27
C VAL A 112 -5.00 -12.28 11.96
N ILE A 113 -4.28 -12.52 10.85
CA ILE A 113 -4.88 -12.79 9.53
C ILE A 113 -4.99 -14.29 9.29
N ASN A 114 -6.21 -14.78 9.08
CA ASN A 114 -6.48 -16.18 8.69
C ASN A 114 -7.31 -16.27 7.39
N GLU A 115 -7.54 -15.13 6.75
CA GLU A 115 -8.44 -14.96 5.61
C GLU A 115 -7.73 -14.19 4.48
N PRO A 116 -8.20 -14.29 3.22
CA PRO A 116 -7.66 -13.47 2.13
C PRO A 116 -7.74 -11.98 2.48
N PHE A 117 -6.73 -11.22 2.08
CA PHE A 117 -6.59 -9.85 2.53
C PHE A 117 -6.00 -8.94 1.46
N VAL A 118 -6.32 -7.65 1.54
CA VAL A 118 -5.67 -6.61 0.75
C VAL A 118 -4.75 -5.79 1.64
N VAL A 119 -3.54 -5.52 1.16
CA VAL A 119 -2.57 -4.62 1.82
C VAL A 119 -2.56 -3.28 1.11
N ILE A 120 -2.64 -2.19 1.87
CA ILE A 120 -2.54 -0.81 1.36
C ILE A 120 -1.64 0.08 2.23
N ASN A 121 -1.17 1.18 1.66
CA ASN A 121 -0.55 2.29 2.41
C ASN A 121 -1.61 3.09 3.18
N ALA A 122 -1.21 3.77 4.26
CA ALA A 122 -2.11 4.57 5.10
C ALA A 122 -2.36 6.01 4.60
N ASP A 123 -1.48 6.54 3.74
CA ASP A 123 -1.46 7.94 3.29
C ASP A 123 -1.82 8.13 1.82
N ASP A 124 -2.33 7.06 1.19
CA ASP A 124 -2.72 7.01 -0.22
C ASP A 124 -4.23 6.79 -0.36
N TYR A 125 -4.85 7.58 -1.22
CA TYR A 125 -6.21 7.37 -1.69
C TYR A 125 -6.18 6.52 -2.97
N TYR A 126 -6.90 5.40 -2.95
CA TYR A 126 -6.93 4.41 -4.03
C TYR A 126 -8.18 4.46 -4.91
N GLY A 127 -9.27 5.05 -4.40
CA GLY A 127 -10.57 5.03 -5.06
C GLY A 127 -11.31 3.68 -4.96
N LYS A 128 -12.60 3.73 -5.28
CA LYS A 128 -13.56 2.66 -4.97
C LYS A 128 -13.45 1.46 -5.92
N GLU A 129 -13.17 1.68 -7.21
CA GLU A 129 -13.10 0.61 -8.21
C GLU A 129 -11.97 -0.38 -7.88
N ALA A 130 -10.84 0.11 -7.36
CA ALA A 130 -9.71 -0.72 -6.95
C ALA A 130 -10.06 -1.71 -5.83
N PHE A 131 -10.78 -1.26 -4.79
CA PHE A 131 -11.25 -2.14 -3.71
C PHE A 131 -12.25 -3.19 -4.21
N VAL A 132 -13.20 -2.78 -5.05
CA VAL A 132 -14.18 -3.71 -5.66
C VAL A 132 -13.47 -4.81 -6.44
N LYS A 133 -12.55 -4.44 -7.35
CA LYS A 133 -11.83 -5.40 -8.18
C LYS A 133 -11.00 -6.40 -7.38
N ILE A 134 -10.26 -5.92 -6.38
CA ILE A 134 -9.48 -6.83 -5.52
C ILE A 134 -10.40 -7.70 -4.69
N HIS A 135 -11.49 -7.16 -4.13
CA HIS A 135 -12.43 -7.96 -3.36
C HIS A 135 -13.05 -9.08 -4.21
N GLU A 136 -13.55 -8.75 -5.40
CA GLU A 136 -14.09 -9.72 -6.37
C GLU A 136 -13.06 -10.83 -6.67
N TYR A 137 -11.80 -10.46 -6.89
CA TYR A 137 -10.72 -11.40 -7.13
C TYR A 137 -10.46 -12.34 -5.93
N LEU A 138 -10.45 -11.80 -4.71
CA LEU A 138 -10.13 -12.57 -3.48
C LEU A 138 -11.27 -13.52 -3.07
N VAL A 139 -12.52 -13.18 -3.41
CA VAL A 139 -13.69 -14.00 -3.07
C VAL A 139 -14.05 -15.03 -4.14
N GLU A 140 -13.54 -14.87 -5.37
CA GLU A 140 -13.71 -15.85 -6.44
C GLU A 140 -13.15 -17.23 -6.03
N ASP A 141 -13.94 -18.27 -6.27
CA ASP A 141 -13.48 -19.65 -6.08
C ASP A 141 -12.68 -20.07 -7.31
N ARG A 142 -11.40 -20.33 -7.11
CA ARG A 142 -10.49 -20.78 -8.17
C ARG A 142 -9.90 -22.13 -7.86
N GLU A 143 -9.61 -22.87 -8.93
CA GLU A 143 -8.88 -24.12 -8.81
C GLU A 143 -7.49 -23.84 -8.25
N LYS A 144 -7.09 -24.62 -7.24
CA LYS A 144 -5.75 -24.54 -6.69
C LYS A 144 -4.76 -24.97 -7.77
N THR A 145 -3.80 -24.10 -8.04
CA THR A 145 -2.65 -24.40 -8.90
C THR A 145 -1.41 -24.62 -8.06
N ASP A 146 -0.32 -25.08 -8.67
CA ASP A 146 0.99 -25.18 -8.00
C ASP A 146 1.60 -23.80 -7.69
N LYS A 147 1.06 -22.73 -8.28
CA LYS A 147 1.49 -21.35 -8.05
C LYS A 147 0.59 -20.66 -7.05
N MET A 148 1.18 -19.81 -6.22
CA MET A 148 0.45 -18.90 -5.36
C MET A 148 -0.29 -17.86 -6.21
N ASP A 149 -1.60 -17.75 -5.99
CA ASP A 149 -2.47 -16.79 -6.65
C ASP A 149 -2.46 -15.46 -5.87
N ILE A 150 -2.04 -14.39 -6.54
CA ILE A 150 -1.90 -13.03 -6.01
C ILE A 150 -2.56 -12.08 -7.01
N CYS A 151 -3.11 -10.97 -6.54
CA CYS A 151 -3.46 -9.84 -7.42
C CYS A 151 -2.89 -8.53 -6.92
N MET A 152 -2.90 -7.54 -7.80
CA MET A 152 -2.67 -6.14 -7.44
C MET A 152 -3.58 -5.22 -8.22
N ALA A 153 -3.87 -4.04 -7.67
CA ALA A 153 -4.49 -2.98 -8.44
C ALA A 153 -3.43 -2.31 -9.33
N GLY A 154 -3.68 -2.31 -10.64
CA GLY A 154 -2.86 -1.60 -11.62
C GLY A 154 -3.48 -0.25 -11.96
N PHE A 155 -2.83 0.83 -11.55
CA PHE A 155 -3.29 2.19 -11.82
C PHE A 155 -2.75 2.70 -13.14
N ILE A 156 -3.54 3.47 -13.88
CA ILE A 156 -3.08 4.11 -15.12
C ILE A 156 -2.09 5.23 -14.75
N LEU A 157 -0.88 5.22 -15.32
CA LEU A 157 0.19 6.14 -14.95
C LEU A 157 -0.27 7.60 -14.91
N GLU A 158 -0.96 8.08 -15.95
CA GLU A 158 -1.46 9.45 -16.05
C GLU A 158 -2.30 9.90 -14.84
N ASN A 159 -3.08 8.97 -14.28
CA ASN A 159 -3.97 9.20 -13.13
C ASN A 159 -3.23 9.21 -11.79
N THR A 160 -1.92 8.98 -11.78
CA THR A 160 -1.09 8.93 -10.56
C THR A 160 -0.07 10.07 -10.49
N LEU A 161 0.03 10.92 -11.51
CA LEU A 161 1.07 11.95 -11.59
C LEU A 161 0.72 13.18 -10.75
N SER A 162 1.75 13.84 -10.21
CA SER A 162 1.61 15.11 -9.50
C SER A 162 1.89 16.30 -10.42
N ASP A 163 1.18 17.41 -10.20
CA ASP A 163 1.50 18.71 -10.83
C ASP A 163 2.64 19.45 -10.12
N ASN A 164 3.02 19.00 -8.91
CA ASN A 164 3.98 19.70 -8.04
C ASN A 164 5.41 19.16 -8.12
N GLY A 165 5.67 18.12 -8.93
CA GLY A 165 7.01 17.57 -9.10
C GLY A 165 7.02 16.10 -9.51
N GLY A 166 8.23 15.54 -9.55
CA GLY A 166 8.44 14.15 -9.91
C GLY A 166 7.91 13.16 -8.88
N VAL A 167 7.34 12.06 -9.36
CA VAL A 167 6.86 10.95 -8.54
C VAL A 167 7.67 9.68 -8.81
N THR A 168 7.67 8.75 -7.85
CA THR A 168 8.26 7.41 -8.04
C THR A 168 7.15 6.38 -8.21
N ARG A 169 7.24 5.53 -9.24
CA ARG A 169 6.23 4.50 -9.54
C ARG A 169 6.88 3.20 -9.94
N GLY A 170 6.29 2.08 -9.50
CA GLY A 170 6.63 0.75 -9.99
C GLY A 170 5.94 0.48 -11.32
N ILE A 171 6.64 0.62 -12.45
CA ILE A 171 6.10 0.36 -13.78
C ILE A 171 5.90 -1.15 -13.96
N CYS A 172 4.69 -1.57 -14.29
CA CYS A 172 4.33 -2.98 -14.45
C CYS A 172 4.64 -3.45 -15.88
N ALA A 173 5.43 -4.51 -16.01
CA ALA A 173 5.55 -5.28 -17.24
C ALA A 173 4.55 -6.45 -17.19
N LEU A 174 3.77 -6.63 -18.27
CA LEU A 174 2.70 -7.64 -18.34
C LEU A 174 2.95 -8.65 -19.46
N ASP A 175 2.49 -9.88 -19.27
CA ASP A 175 2.36 -10.88 -20.33
C ASP A 175 1.06 -10.69 -21.16
N GLU A 176 0.86 -11.54 -22.17
CA GLU A 176 -0.34 -11.52 -23.03
C GLU A 176 -1.64 -11.82 -22.25
N GLN A 177 -1.54 -12.51 -21.12
CA GLN A 177 -2.64 -12.85 -20.22
C GLN A 177 -2.86 -11.77 -19.14
N LYS A 178 -2.14 -10.64 -19.20
CA LYS A 178 -2.19 -9.53 -18.24
C LYS A 178 -1.71 -9.90 -16.83
N ASN A 179 -0.88 -10.93 -16.71
CA ASN A 179 -0.15 -11.20 -15.48
C ASN A 179 1.12 -10.35 -15.43
N LEU A 180 1.52 -10.00 -14.22
CA LEU A 180 2.77 -9.30 -13.97
C LEU A 180 3.97 -10.22 -14.23
N ILE A 181 4.90 -9.77 -15.07
CA ILE A 181 6.19 -10.44 -15.31
C ILE A 181 7.36 -9.71 -14.63
N GLY A 182 7.15 -8.48 -14.18
CA GLY A 182 8.13 -7.71 -13.42
C GLY A 182 7.66 -6.30 -13.10
N ILE A 183 8.29 -5.69 -12.09
CA ILE A 183 8.08 -4.28 -11.72
C ILE A 183 9.41 -3.55 -11.77
N THR A 184 9.44 -2.42 -12.47
CA THR A 184 10.61 -1.53 -12.53
C THR A 184 10.31 -0.24 -11.80
N GLU A 185 10.98 -0.04 -10.65
CA GLU A 185 10.87 1.20 -9.88
C GLU A 185 11.50 2.35 -10.68
N THR A 186 10.67 3.32 -11.06
CA THR A 186 11.06 4.44 -11.91
C THR A 186 10.88 5.74 -11.13
N TYR A 187 11.98 6.47 -10.97
CA TYR A 187 12.05 7.69 -10.17
C TYR A 187 11.79 8.94 -11.00
N ASN A 188 11.39 10.01 -10.33
CA ASN A 188 11.25 11.36 -10.89
C ASN A 188 10.43 11.42 -12.19
N ILE A 189 9.29 10.72 -12.23
CA ILE A 189 8.34 10.77 -13.34
C ILE A 189 7.54 12.07 -13.26
N GLN A 190 7.57 12.86 -14.32
CA GLN A 190 6.93 14.18 -14.40
C GLN A 190 5.95 14.26 -15.55
N LYS A 191 4.94 15.12 -15.41
CA LYS A 191 4.09 15.55 -16.53
C LYS A 191 4.91 16.48 -17.43
N THR A 192 5.00 16.16 -18.72
CA THR A 192 5.64 17.01 -19.73
C THR A 192 4.65 17.36 -20.84
N GLU A 193 5.00 18.30 -21.71
CA GLU A 193 4.17 18.69 -22.87
C GLU A 193 3.87 17.52 -23.81
N ASN A 194 4.74 16.49 -23.84
CA ASN A 194 4.62 15.32 -24.71
C ASN A 194 4.10 14.07 -23.96
N GLY A 195 3.53 14.23 -22.76
CA GLY A 195 3.11 13.13 -21.89
C GLY A 195 4.09 12.84 -20.73
N PRO A 196 3.89 11.77 -19.96
CA PRO A 196 4.75 11.45 -18.84
C PRO A 196 6.17 11.06 -19.27
N ALA A 197 7.17 11.49 -18.51
CA ALA A 197 8.55 11.08 -18.70
C ALA A 197 9.28 10.93 -17.37
N ALA A 198 10.14 9.92 -17.27
CA ALA A 198 11.13 9.84 -16.20
C ALA A 198 12.25 10.84 -16.49
N VAL A 199 12.59 11.68 -15.51
CA VAL A 199 13.61 12.72 -15.65
C VAL A 199 14.82 12.36 -14.79
N GLU A 200 15.98 12.16 -15.41
CA GLU A 200 17.22 11.95 -14.66
C GLU A 200 17.66 13.25 -13.96
N GLU A 201 17.93 13.18 -12.66
CA GLU A 201 18.26 14.37 -11.85
C GLU A 201 19.60 15.01 -12.25
N GLU A 202 20.59 14.21 -12.64
CA GLU A 202 21.95 14.71 -12.94
C GLU A 202 22.07 15.26 -14.36
N THR A 203 21.43 14.61 -15.33
CA THR A 203 21.58 14.92 -16.77
C THR A 203 20.42 15.75 -17.31
N GLY A 204 19.26 15.71 -16.64
CA GLY A 204 18.00 16.24 -17.17
C GLY A 204 17.45 15.45 -18.36
N GLU A 205 18.03 14.29 -18.66
CA GLU A 205 17.56 13.41 -19.74
C GLU A 205 16.14 12.93 -19.43
N LYS A 206 15.30 12.90 -20.48
CA LYS A 206 13.88 12.54 -20.36
C LYS A 206 13.63 11.25 -21.11
N THR A 207 13.25 10.21 -20.37
CA THR A 207 12.77 8.96 -20.96
C THR A 207 11.25 8.98 -21.00
N ALA A 208 10.67 9.04 -22.20
CA ALA A 208 9.23 9.05 -22.40
C ALA A 208 8.59 7.75 -21.89
N LEU A 209 7.42 7.88 -21.28
CA LEU A 209 6.61 6.77 -20.79
C LEU A 209 5.22 6.83 -21.44
N ASP A 210 4.62 5.68 -21.73
CA ASP A 210 3.23 5.63 -22.19
C ASP A 210 2.29 5.96 -21.02
N GLU A 211 1.46 6.98 -21.21
CA GLU A 211 0.46 7.47 -20.25
C GLU A 211 -0.50 6.37 -19.75
N LYS A 212 -0.73 5.35 -20.59
CA LYS A 212 -1.65 4.24 -20.32
C LYS A 212 -1.00 3.05 -19.62
N THR A 213 0.32 3.11 -19.41
CA THR A 213 1.06 2.07 -18.69
C THR A 213 0.49 1.89 -17.30
N LEU A 214 0.42 0.64 -16.85
CA LEU A 214 -0.03 0.34 -15.49
C LEU A 214 1.13 0.44 -14.51
N VAL A 215 0.84 1.03 -13.35
CA VAL A 215 1.80 1.19 -12.25
C VAL A 215 1.26 0.59 -10.96
N SER A 216 2.19 0.09 -10.14
CA SER A 216 1.92 -0.35 -8.78
C SER A 216 1.89 0.83 -7.82
N MET A 217 0.81 0.92 -7.04
CA MET A 217 0.67 1.85 -5.92
C MET A 217 0.68 1.12 -4.57
N ASN A 218 1.32 -0.05 -4.53
CA ASN A 218 1.44 -0.89 -3.33
C ASN A 218 0.09 -1.38 -2.75
N MET A 219 -0.87 -1.69 -3.62
CA MET A 219 -2.16 -2.29 -3.27
C MET A 219 -2.22 -3.75 -3.75
N TRP A 220 -2.06 -4.68 -2.82
CA TRP A 220 -1.85 -6.11 -3.10
C TRP A 220 -2.95 -6.97 -2.46
N GLY A 221 -3.61 -7.81 -3.25
CA GLY A 221 -4.49 -8.87 -2.76
C GLY A 221 -3.72 -10.17 -2.58
N LEU A 222 -3.75 -10.71 -1.36
CA LEU A 222 -2.91 -11.80 -0.87
C LEU A 222 -3.74 -12.83 -0.11
N THR A 223 -3.15 -14.01 0.07
CA THR A 223 -3.72 -15.12 0.84
C THR A 223 -2.88 -15.39 2.09
N PRO A 224 -3.44 -16.04 3.14
CA PRO A 224 -2.70 -16.32 4.38
C PRO A 224 -1.38 -17.06 4.17
N GLU A 225 -1.30 -17.94 3.16
CA GLU A 225 -0.09 -18.69 2.80
C GLU A 225 1.08 -17.76 2.42
N PHE A 226 0.79 -16.56 1.92
CA PHE A 226 1.82 -15.56 1.62
C PHE A 226 2.60 -15.11 2.87
N LEU A 227 1.99 -15.17 4.06
CA LEU A 227 2.64 -14.81 5.32
C LEU A 227 3.75 -15.81 5.70
N GLU A 228 3.63 -17.07 5.27
CA GLU A 228 4.70 -18.08 5.43
C GLU A 228 5.90 -17.79 4.52
N VAL A 229 5.62 -17.30 3.31
CA VAL A 229 6.64 -16.86 2.36
C VAL A 229 7.37 -15.63 2.90
N LEU A 230 6.64 -14.67 3.47
CA LEU A 230 7.23 -13.51 4.13
C LEU A 230 8.12 -13.91 5.32
N GLU A 231 7.70 -14.86 6.17
CA GLU A 231 8.53 -15.29 7.29
C GLU A 231 9.83 -15.94 6.82
N SER A 232 9.73 -16.86 5.86
CA SER A 232 10.89 -17.58 5.31
C SER A 232 11.83 -16.63 4.59
N GLY A 233 11.29 -15.73 3.77
CA GLY A 233 12.02 -14.69 3.07
C GLY A 233 12.67 -13.69 4.02
N PHE A 234 12.02 -13.35 5.14
CA PHE A 234 12.58 -12.44 6.13
C PHE A 234 13.78 -13.07 6.86
N ARG A 235 13.70 -14.36 7.23
CA ARG A 235 14.86 -15.09 7.79
C ARG A 235 16.05 -15.09 6.83
N LYS A 236 15.81 -15.36 5.54
CA LYS A 236 16.85 -15.30 4.50
C LYS A 236 17.44 -13.88 4.40
N PHE A 237 16.57 -12.88 4.29
CA PHE A 237 16.97 -11.46 4.24
C PHE A 237 17.84 -11.07 5.43
N LEU A 238 17.47 -11.44 6.66
CA LEU A 238 18.26 -11.13 7.85
C LEU A 238 19.61 -11.83 7.84
N SER A 239 19.68 -13.09 7.38
CA SER A 239 20.94 -13.84 7.29
C SER A 239 21.93 -13.25 6.28
N GLU A 240 21.42 -12.61 5.23
CA GLU A 240 22.20 -11.94 4.19
C GLU A 240 22.47 -10.46 4.52
N THR A 241 21.85 -9.92 5.57
CA THR A 241 22.00 -8.53 5.99
C THR A 241 23.17 -8.39 6.95
N LYS A 242 24.16 -7.59 6.57
CA LYS A 242 25.31 -7.33 7.43
C LYS A 242 24.95 -6.32 8.53
N PRO A 243 25.59 -6.38 9.71
CA PRO A 243 25.29 -5.46 10.83
C PRO A 243 25.38 -3.97 10.47
N GLU A 244 26.26 -3.59 9.54
CA GLU A 244 26.44 -2.22 9.05
C GLU A 244 25.33 -1.74 8.09
N GLU A 245 24.51 -2.64 7.54
CA GLU A 245 23.44 -2.33 6.60
C GLU A 245 22.16 -1.83 7.32
N LEU A 246 22.31 -0.79 8.15
CA LEU A 246 21.26 -0.26 9.03
C LEU A 246 20.02 0.30 8.30
N LYS A 247 20.13 0.53 6.99
CA LYS A 247 19.08 1.13 6.14
C LYS A 247 18.43 0.17 5.15
N LYS A 248 18.90 -1.08 5.08
CA LYS A 248 18.40 -2.09 4.14
C LYS A 248 16.99 -2.52 4.52
N GLU A 249 16.10 -2.65 3.55
CA GLU A 249 14.67 -2.91 3.76
C GLU A 249 14.23 -4.20 3.08
N TYR A 250 13.40 -4.95 3.78
CA TYR A 250 12.63 -6.08 3.30
C TYR A 250 11.28 -5.57 2.77
N LEU A 251 11.21 -5.40 1.45
CA LEU A 251 10.09 -4.76 0.77
C LEU A 251 9.14 -5.80 0.16
N LEU A 252 7.84 -5.59 0.34
CA LEU A 252 6.79 -6.45 -0.21
C LEU A 252 6.88 -6.62 -1.74
N PRO A 253 7.07 -5.56 -2.56
CA PRO A 253 7.22 -5.70 -4.01
C PRO A 253 8.41 -6.58 -4.41
N THR A 254 9.53 -6.49 -3.69
CA THR A 254 10.73 -7.31 -3.95
C THR A 254 10.47 -8.79 -3.69
N VAL A 255 9.68 -9.12 -2.68
CA VAL A 255 9.30 -10.52 -2.39
C VAL A 255 8.44 -11.07 -3.53
N VAL A 256 7.42 -10.32 -3.95
CA VAL A 256 6.52 -10.73 -5.04
C VAL A 256 7.30 -10.88 -6.35
N ASP A 257 8.18 -9.94 -6.68
CA ASP A 257 9.03 -9.99 -7.89
C ASP A 257 9.94 -11.23 -7.91
N ASN A 258 10.51 -11.61 -6.76
CA ASN A 258 11.29 -12.86 -6.65
C ASN A 258 10.42 -14.10 -6.88
N MET A 259 9.20 -14.15 -6.33
CA MET A 259 8.29 -15.28 -6.53
C MET A 259 7.86 -15.43 -8.00
N ILE A 260 7.68 -14.32 -8.73
CA ILE A 260 7.41 -14.33 -10.17
C ILE A 260 8.60 -14.93 -10.92
N LYS A 261 9.83 -14.47 -10.62
CA LYS A 261 11.07 -14.95 -11.24
C LYS A 261 11.36 -16.43 -10.96
N GLU A 262 11.02 -16.89 -9.76
CA GLU A 262 11.14 -18.30 -9.36
C GLU A 262 9.99 -19.18 -9.90
N GLY A 263 8.94 -18.57 -10.48
CA GLY A 263 7.77 -19.26 -11.01
C GLY A 263 6.85 -19.84 -9.93
N THR A 264 6.97 -19.40 -8.68
CA THR A 264 6.20 -19.87 -7.52
C THR A 264 4.91 -19.07 -7.29
N ALA A 265 4.74 -17.92 -7.95
CA ALA A 265 3.53 -17.13 -7.92
C ALA A 265 3.05 -16.75 -9.33
N GLN A 266 1.76 -16.45 -9.42
CA GLN A 266 1.14 -15.74 -10.53
C GLN A 266 0.44 -14.50 -9.97
N VAL A 267 0.67 -13.35 -10.60
CA VAL A 267 0.14 -12.07 -10.15
C VAL A 267 -0.76 -11.48 -11.23
N ALA A 268 -2.07 -11.43 -10.99
CA ALA A 268 -2.99 -10.73 -11.88
C ALA A 268 -2.95 -9.21 -11.63
N VAL A 269 -2.87 -8.43 -12.70
CA VAL A 269 -2.91 -6.96 -12.62
C VAL A 269 -4.32 -6.46 -12.96
N LEU A 270 -5.03 -6.02 -11.93
CA LEU A 270 -6.41 -5.55 -12.00
C LEU A 270 -6.40 -4.06 -12.35
N LYS A 271 -6.50 -3.75 -13.63
CA LYS A 271 -6.55 -2.36 -14.12
C LYS A 271 -7.72 -1.61 -13.46
N THR A 272 -7.46 -0.46 -12.84
CA THR A 272 -8.49 0.48 -12.34
C THR A 272 -8.42 1.82 -13.08
N HIS A 273 -9.56 2.52 -13.19
CA HIS A 273 -9.64 3.88 -13.72
C HIS A 273 -9.71 4.93 -12.61
N ASP A 274 -9.65 4.51 -11.34
CA ASP A 274 -9.56 5.43 -10.21
C ASP A 274 -8.36 6.38 -10.35
N THR A 275 -8.54 7.58 -9.81
CA THR A 275 -7.44 8.52 -9.60
C THR A 275 -6.76 8.19 -8.29
N TRP A 276 -5.44 8.03 -8.33
CA TRP A 276 -4.64 7.90 -7.13
C TRP A 276 -4.13 9.28 -6.73
N PHE A 277 -4.25 9.61 -5.46
CA PHE A 277 -3.54 10.75 -4.90
C PHE A 277 -3.17 10.45 -3.45
N GLY A 278 -2.04 10.99 -3.02
CA GLY A 278 -1.56 10.85 -1.65
C GLY A 278 -0.96 12.17 -1.20
N VAL A 279 -0.90 12.38 0.10
CA VAL A 279 -0.12 13.50 0.63
C VAL A 279 1.33 13.07 0.52
N THR A 280 2.14 13.62 -0.40
CA THR A 280 3.59 13.32 -0.41
C THR A 280 4.34 14.39 0.36
N TYR A 281 3.96 15.65 0.15
CA TYR A 281 4.50 16.83 0.79
C TYR A 281 3.43 17.57 1.61
N GLN A 282 3.82 18.43 2.55
CA GLN A 282 2.87 19.20 3.35
C GLN A 282 2.03 20.14 2.48
N GLU A 283 2.64 20.64 1.42
CA GLU A 283 2.08 21.51 0.39
C GLU A 283 1.00 20.81 -0.44
N ASP A 284 1.00 19.48 -0.52
CA ASP A 284 -0.02 18.72 -1.25
C ASP A 284 -1.35 18.65 -0.49
N LYS A 285 -1.36 18.96 0.82
CA LYS A 285 -2.54 18.81 1.67
C LYS A 285 -3.74 19.61 1.15
N GLU A 286 -3.55 20.85 0.74
CA GLU A 286 -4.64 21.70 0.25
C GLU A 286 -5.27 21.14 -1.03
N LYS A 287 -4.43 20.61 -1.94
CA LYS A 287 -4.90 19.95 -3.16
C LYS A 287 -5.68 18.67 -2.84
N VAL A 288 -5.15 17.84 -1.94
CA VAL A 288 -5.84 16.62 -1.49
C VAL A 288 -7.20 16.95 -0.86
N MET A 289 -7.27 18.01 -0.04
CA MET A 289 -8.55 18.48 0.51
C MET A 289 -9.53 18.92 -0.59
N GLU A 290 -9.07 19.63 -1.62
CA GLU A 290 -9.95 20.02 -2.74
C GLU A 290 -10.39 18.81 -3.56
N SER A 291 -9.51 17.81 -3.77
CA SER A 291 -9.87 16.54 -4.41
C SER A 291 -11.00 15.83 -3.65
N PHE A 292 -10.93 15.75 -2.32
CA PHE A 292 -12.02 15.15 -1.52
C PHE A 292 -13.32 15.96 -1.57
N LYS A 293 -13.25 17.30 -1.53
CA LYS A 293 -14.45 18.13 -1.73
C LYS A 293 -15.09 17.89 -3.08
N GLU A 294 -14.29 17.73 -4.13
CA GLU A 294 -14.80 17.45 -5.47
C GLU A 294 -15.46 16.08 -5.56
N LEU A 295 -14.90 15.06 -4.89
CA LEU A 295 -15.53 13.74 -4.79
C LEU A 295 -16.88 13.79 -4.07
N VAL A 296 -17.01 14.61 -3.03
CA VAL A 296 -18.29 14.87 -2.34
C VAL A 296 -19.27 15.64 -3.24
N ARG A 297 -18.81 16.68 -3.96
CA ARG A 297 -19.65 17.43 -4.93
C ARG A 297 -20.18 16.54 -6.05
N LYS A 298 -19.37 15.58 -6.51
CA LYS A 298 -19.75 14.58 -7.51
C LYS A 298 -20.68 13.48 -6.97
N GLY A 299 -20.97 13.48 -5.67
CA GLY A 299 -21.82 12.49 -5.02
C GLY A 299 -21.17 11.11 -4.86
N ILE A 300 -19.84 11.01 -5.01
CA ILE A 300 -19.09 9.77 -4.79
C ILE A 300 -19.06 9.44 -3.30
N TYR A 301 -18.90 10.45 -2.45
CA TYR A 301 -18.98 10.34 -0.99
C TYR A 301 -20.03 11.28 -0.42
N LYS A 302 -20.59 10.91 0.73
CA LYS A 302 -21.35 11.82 1.58
C LYS A 302 -20.41 12.82 2.26
N GLU A 303 -20.93 13.98 2.66
CA GLU A 303 -20.17 14.98 3.43
C GLU A 303 -19.73 14.46 4.80
N GLN A 304 -20.56 13.63 5.44
CA GLN A 304 -20.19 12.82 6.59
C GLN A 304 -20.05 11.37 6.13
N LEU A 305 -18.82 10.86 6.10
CA LEU A 305 -18.54 9.60 5.43
C LEU A 305 -19.26 8.38 6.06
N PHE A 306 -19.38 8.35 7.40
CA PHE A 306 -19.98 7.24 8.14
C PHE A 306 -21.36 7.57 8.76
N SER A 307 -22.07 8.58 8.24
CA SER A 307 -23.43 8.91 8.67
C SER A 307 -24.52 8.05 8.03
#